data_AF-A0A6P0V0E9-F1
#
_entry.id   AF-A0A6P0V0E9-F1
#
_cell.length_a   1.000
_cell.length_b   1.000
_cell.length_c   1.000
_cell.angle_alpha   90.00
_cell.angle_beta   90.00
_cell.angle_gamma   90.00
#
_symmetry.space_group_name_H-M   'P 1'
#
loop_
_entity.id
_entity.type
_entity.pdbx_description
1 polymer ?
#
loop_
_entity_poly.entity_id
_entity_poly.type
_entity_poly.pdbx_seq_one_letter_code
_entity_poly.pdbx_strand_id
1 'polypeptide(L)'
;DAEMEREGERDFLRIPVLVELRYYQHSVLERVKAFLLKHQPNLNLDEEVLKQWLRQGQLLLLLDGFNELPSEEARQQVRVFRQDYPNTPMVFTTRDLGVGGDLNITKKLEMQPLTEAQMRQFVCAYLPQQGEQMLKQLGSRLREFGETPLLLWMLCSVFASNSNQIPANLGSVFRQFTEVYDKKIKVATAMMNNICVYSTMRSQLKNPYYLT
;
A
#
# COMPACT_ATOMS: atom_id res chain seq x y z
N ASP A 1 35.64 38.76 5.08
CA ASP A 1 35.15 37.83 4.05
C ASP A 1 34.93 36.43 4.61
N ALA A 2 33.89 36.28 5.43
CA ALA A 2 33.39 34.98 5.89
C ALA A 2 31.93 35.15 6.33
N GLU A 3 31.08 35.63 5.42
CA GLU A 3 29.63 35.56 5.53
C GLU A 3 29.12 34.70 4.36
N MET A 4 29.01 33.39 4.57
CA MET A 4 28.04 32.54 3.88
C MET A 4 28.04 31.14 4.51
N GLU A 5 26.86 30.52 4.50
CA GLU A 5 26.58 29.12 4.89
C GLU A 5 26.38 28.81 6.38
N ARG A 6 25.28 29.34 6.93
CA ARG A 6 24.40 28.55 7.79
C ARG A 6 22.93 28.89 7.50
N GLU A 7 22.45 28.53 6.31
CA GLU A 7 21.02 28.34 6.14
C GLU A 7 20.64 27.04 6.84
N GLY A 8 20.12 27.15 8.06
CA GLY A 8 19.57 26.02 8.77
C GLY A 8 18.40 25.45 7.99
N GLU A 9 18.55 24.21 7.50
CA GLU A 9 17.43 23.35 7.12
C GLU A 9 16.49 23.26 8.32
N ARG A 10 15.44 24.09 8.33
CA ARG A 10 14.23 23.74 9.07
C ARG A 10 13.64 22.57 8.33
N ASP A 11 14.02 21.36 8.75
CA ASP A 11 13.39 20.13 8.33
C ASP A 11 11.97 20.14 8.90
N PHE A 12 11.08 20.87 8.23
CA PHE A 12 9.66 20.86 8.57
C PHE A 12 9.18 19.44 8.34
N LEU A 13 8.83 18.75 9.41
CA LEU A 13 8.15 17.46 9.36
C LEU A 13 6.87 17.61 8.53
N ARG A 14 6.95 17.17 7.26
CA ARG A 14 5.80 17.17 6.35
C ARG A 14 4.86 16.05 6.72
N ILE A 15 3.56 16.28 6.60
CA ILE A 15 2.55 15.26 6.87
C ILE A 15 2.47 14.34 5.63
N PRO A 16 2.80 13.04 5.75
CA PRO A 16 2.64 12.11 4.63
C PRO A 16 1.16 11.80 4.40
N VAL A 17 0.73 11.89 3.15
CA VAL A 17 -0.64 11.61 2.72
C VAL A 17 -0.59 10.59 1.58
N LEU A 18 -1.18 9.41 1.80
CA LEU A 18 -1.35 8.41 0.75
C LEU A 18 -2.57 8.76 -0.11
N VAL A 19 -2.35 8.82 -1.42
CA VAL A 19 -3.37 9.12 -2.43
C VAL A 19 -3.46 7.92 -3.38
N GLU A 20 -4.37 7.00 -3.11
CA GLU A 20 -4.65 5.86 -3.99
C GLU A 20 -5.44 6.30 -5.22
N LEU A 21 -4.78 6.37 -6.38
CA LEU A 21 -5.35 6.88 -7.63
C LEU A 21 -6.35 5.93 -8.30
N ARG A 22 -6.33 4.64 -7.96
CA ARG A 22 -7.40 3.68 -8.33
C ARG A 22 -8.80 4.09 -7.88
N TYR A 23 -8.91 4.95 -6.87
CA TYR A 23 -10.17 5.48 -6.37
C TYR A 23 -10.42 6.93 -6.80
N TYR A 24 -9.71 7.39 -7.83
CA TYR A 24 -9.92 8.71 -8.40
C TYR A 24 -11.33 8.82 -8.99
N GLN A 25 -12.05 9.88 -8.63
CA GLN A 25 -13.37 10.19 -9.15
C GLN A 25 -13.40 11.61 -9.72
N HIS A 26 -13.19 12.61 -8.87
CA HIS A 26 -13.30 14.02 -9.28
C HIS A 26 -11.98 14.78 -9.23
N SER A 27 -11.22 14.67 -8.13
CA SER A 27 -9.94 15.39 -7.98
C SER A 27 -8.96 14.73 -7.01
N VAL A 28 -7.67 15.07 -7.15
CA VAL A 28 -6.64 14.69 -6.18
C VAL A 28 -6.90 15.34 -4.82
N LEU A 29 -7.38 16.59 -4.81
CA LEU A 29 -7.66 17.35 -3.60
C LEU A 29 -8.70 16.65 -2.71
N GLU A 30 -9.75 16.10 -3.33
CA GLU A 30 -10.76 15.30 -2.65
C GLU A 30 -10.15 14.04 -2.02
N ARG A 31 -9.25 13.34 -2.73
CA ARG A 31 -8.57 12.15 -2.20
C ARG A 31 -7.67 12.48 -1.02
N VAL A 32 -6.95 13.59 -1.09
CA VAL A 32 -6.13 14.10 0.03
C VAL A 32 -7.02 14.40 1.24
N LYS A 33 -8.13 15.12 1.03
CA LYS A 33 -9.11 15.40 2.09
C LYS A 33 -9.69 14.12 2.70
N ALA A 34 -10.07 13.16 1.86
CA ALA A 34 -10.63 11.89 2.29
C ALA A 34 -9.63 11.09 3.15
N PHE A 35 -8.34 11.08 2.78
CA PHE A 35 -7.29 10.45 3.59
C PHE A 35 -7.16 11.13 4.96
N LEU A 36 -7.05 12.46 4.99
CA LEU A 36 -6.88 13.22 6.23
C LEU A 36 -8.07 13.03 7.18
N LEU A 37 -9.30 13.11 6.67
CA LEU A 37 -10.51 12.92 7.49
C LEU A 37 -10.71 11.48 7.93
N LYS A 38 -10.29 10.49 7.14
CA LYS A 38 -10.30 9.08 7.55
C LYS A 38 -9.41 8.85 8.78
N HIS A 39 -8.27 9.53 8.86
CA HIS A 39 -7.32 9.39 9.97
C HIS A 39 -7.57 10.36 11.12
N GLN A 40 -8.16 11.52 10.84
CA GLN A 40 -8.53 12.52 11.85
C GLN A 40 -9.93 13.09 11.56
N PRO A 41 -11.01 12.40 11.97
CA PRO A 41 -12.38 12.79 11.63
C PRO A 41 -12.81 14.15 12.17
N ASN A 42 -12.21 14.59 13.28
CA ASN A 42 -12.52 15.87 13.92
C ASN A 42 -11.68 17.05 13.39
N LEU A 43 -10.89 16.83 12.34
CA LEU A 43 -10.08 17.88 11.75
C LEU A 43 -10.99 18.89 11.05
N ASN A 44 -10.94 20.15 11.46
CA ASN A 44 -11.62 21.23 10.75
C ASN A 44 -10.82 21.54 9.47
N LEU A 45 -11.19 20.87 8.38
CA LEU A 45 -10.51 20.94 7.09
C LEU A 45 -11.50 21.34 6.00
N ASP A 46 -11.51 22.64 5.69
CA ASP A 46 -12.11 23.14 4.46
C ASP A 46 -11.13 23.04 3.29
N GLU A 47 -11.62 23.37 2.10
CA GLU A 47 -10.83 23.29 0.88
C GLU A 47 -9.69 24.33 0.83
N GLU A 48 -9.91 25.53 1.37
CA GLU A 48 -8.94 26.63 1.30
C GLU A 48 -7.76 26.40 2.25
N VAL A 49 -8.03 25.89 3.45
CA VAL A 49 -6.98 25.43 4.39
C VAL A 49 -6.14 24.34 3.74
N LEU A 50 -6.78 23.38 3.06
CA LEU A 50 -6.05 22.29 2.40
C LEU A 50 -5.18 22.80 1.25
N LYS A 51 -5.70 23.69 0.41
CA LYS A 51 -4.93 24.36 -0.64
C LYS A 51 -3.76 25.15 -0.07
N GLN A 52 -3.96 25.82 1.06
CA GLN A 52 -2.90 26.55 1.75
C GLN A 52 -1.79 25.59 2.21
N TRP A 53 -2.12 24.45 2.80
CA TRP A 53 -1.14 23.45 3.23
C TRP A 53 -0.31 22.90 2.05
N LEU A 54 -0.96 22.68 0.90
CA LEU A 54 -0.28 22.29 -0.34
C LEU A 54 0.64 23.41 -0.85
N ARG A 55 0.16 24.66 -0.95
CA ARG A 55 0.98 25.80 -1.40
C ARG A 55 2.19 26.05 -0.49
N GLN A 56 2.04 25.82 0.80
CA GLN A 56 3.09 25.96 1.82
C GLN A 56 4.03 24.75 1.91
N GLY A 57 3.78 23.67 1.15
CA GLY A 57 4.64 22.48 1.15
C GLY A 57 4.61 21.70 2.47
N GLN A 58 3.52 21.81 3.24
CA GLN A 58 3.35 21.14 4.54
C GLN A 58 3.01 19.66 4.40
N LEU A 59 2.59 19.23 3.20
CA LEU A 59 2.23 17.85 2.89
C LEU A 59 3.32 17.17 2.05
N LEU A 60 3.49 15.87 2.26
CA LEU A 60 4.19 14.97 1.36
C LEU A 60 3.16 14.03 0.74
N LEU A 61 2.92 14.15 -0.56
CA LEU A 61 1.93 13.30 -1.23
C LEU A 61 2.59 12.04 -1.80
N LEU A 62 2.04 10.88 -1.44
CA LEU A 62 2.40 9.58 -1.98
C LEU A 62 1.28 9.14 -2.91
N LEU A 63 1.41 9.41 -4.20
CA LEU A 63 0.41 9.10 -5.22
C LEU A 63 0.63 7.68 -5.74
N ASP A 64 -0.27 6.78 -5.35
CA ASP A 64 -0.16 5.36 -5.65
C ASP A 64 -1.03 4.97 -6.85
N GLY A 65 -0.42 4.37 -7.87
CA GLY A 65 -1.11 3.78 -9.02
C GLY A 65 -1.46 4.78 -10.12
N PHE A 66 -0.51 5.59 -10.61
CA PHE A 66 -0.77 6.55 -11.69
C PHE A 66 -1.32 5.89 -12.98
N ASN A 67 -0.86 4.68 -13.29
CA ASN A 67 -1.37 3.88 -14.41
C ASN A 67 -2.80 3.34 -14.19
N GLU A 68 -3.38 3.50 -12.99
CA GLU A 68 -4.72 3.02 -12.61
C GLU A 68 -5.79 4.12 -12.71
N LEU A 69 -5.40 5.32 -13.17
CA LEU A 69 -6.34 6.39 -13.47
C LEU A 69 -7.30 6.00 -14.61
N PRO A 70 -8.59 6.41 -14.52
CA PRO A 70 -9.64 5.90 -15.40
C PRO A 70 -9.57 6.43 -16.83
N SER A 71 -8.90 7.55 -17.07
CA SER A 71 -8.81 8.16 -18.40
C SER A 71 -7.59 9.08 -18.55
N GLU A 72 -7.31 9.54 -19.78
CA GLU A 72 -6.24 10.51 -20.03
C GLU A 72 -6.58 11.90 -19.47
N GLU A 73 -7.87 12.27 -19.43
CA GLU A 73 -8.33 13.50 -18.77
C GLU A 73 -8.00 13.48 -17.28
N ALA A 74 -8.22 12.34 -16.60
CA ALA A 74 -7.86 12.19 -15.19
C ALA A 74 -6.34 12.29 -14.98
N ARG A 75 -5.53 11.72 -15.88
CA ARG A 75 -4.07 11.89 -15.88
C ARG A 75 -3.67 13.34 -16.07
N GLN A 76 -4.31 14.05 -16.99
CA GLN A 76 -4.06 15.47 -17.22
C GLN A 76 -4.42 16.31 -15.98
N GLN A 77 -5.53 16.01 -15.30
CA GLN A 77 -5.90 16.67 -14.04
C GLN A 77 -4.84 16.46 -12.95
N VAL A 78 -4.25 15.27 -12.86
CA VAL A 78 -3.13 15.01 -11.94
C VAL A 78 -1.87 15.80 -12.34
N ARG A 79 -1.57 15.93 -13.65
CA ARG A 79 -0.46 16.79 -14.12
C ARG A 79 -0.68 18.24 -13.74
N VAL A 80 -1.88 18.77 -13.97
CA VAL A 80 -2.26 20.14 -13.61
C VAL A 80 -2.15 20.34 -12.10
N PHE A 81 -2.67 19.41 -11.30
CA PHE A 81 -2.54 19.46 -9.85
C PHE A 81 -1.08 19.56 -9.39
N ARG A 82 -0.16 18.80 -10.00
CA ARG A 82 1.27 18.91 -9.71
C ARG A 82 1.83 20.30 -10.08
N GLN A 83 1.39 20.88 -11.19
CA GLN A 83 1.81 22.21 -11.63
C GLN A 83 1.28 23.31 -10.69
N ASP A 84 0.07 23.15 -10.16
CA ASP A 84 -0.58 24.10 -9.25
C ASP A 84 0.10 24.16 -7.87
N TYR A 85 0.79 23.08 -7.45
CA TYR A 85 1.43 22.98 -6.13
C TYR A 85 2.92 22.61 -6.23
N PRO A 86 3.77 23.47 -6.82
CA PRO A 86 5.18 23.17 -7.07
C PRO A 86 6.02 23.00 -5.80
N ASN A 87 5.57 23.56 -4.67
CA ASN A 87 6.24 23.45 -3.37
C ASN A 87 5.85 22.18 -2.59
N THR A 88 4.83 21.44 -3.03
CA THR A 88 4.45 20.17 -2.41
C THR A 88 5.30 19.05 -3.00
N PRO A 89 6.15 18.36 -2.21
CA PRO A 89 6.80 17.15 -2.70
C PRO A 89 5.78 16.04 -2.95
N MET A 90 5.92 15.40 -4.11
CA MET A 90 5.04 14.34 -4.58
C MET A 90 5.88 13.16 -5.06
N VAL A 91 5.55 11.96 -4.59
CA VAL A 91 6.12 10.69 -5.04
C VAL A 91 5.03 9.93 -5.78
N PHE A 92 5.34 9.39 -6.96
CA PHE A 92 4.40 8.67 -7.81
C PHE A 92 4.84 7.23 -7.99
N THR A 93 3.89 6.29 -7.92
CA THR A 93 4.10 4.90 -8.35
C THR A 93 3.38 4.65 -9.67
N THR A 94 4.00 3.89 -10.56
CA THR A 94 3.42 3.45 -11.84
C THR A 94 4.02 2.09 -12.23
N ARG A 95 3.28 1.28 -12.98
CA ARG A 95 3.78 -0.01 -13.51
C ARG A 95 4.76 0.17 -14.67
N ASP A 96 4.63 1.24 -15.44
CA ASP A 96 5.48 1.52 -16.59
C ASP A 96 5.81 3.02 -16.63
N LEU A 97 7.11 3.32 -16.67
CA LEU A 97 7.64 4.69 -16.76
C LEU A 97 7.37 5.31 -18.15
N GLY A 98 7.06 4.50 -19.16
CA GLY A 98 6.75 4.91 -20.53
C GLY A 98 5.27 5.12 -20.83
N VAL A 99 4.35 4.42 -20.13
CA VAL A 99 2.90 4.45 -20.45
C VAL A 99 2.14 5.60 -19.77
N GLY A 100 2.80 6.35 -18.89
CA GLY A 100 2.16 7.41 -18.10
C GLY A 100 2.22 8.82 -18.70
N GLY A 101 2.87 9.05 -19.85
CA GLY A 101 3.17 10.40 -20.35
C GLY A 101 4.05 11.23 -19.39
N ASP A 102 4.68 12.30 -19.86
CA ASP A 102 5.71 12.99 -19.06
C ASP A 102 5.11 13.80 -17.90
N LEU A 103 5.28 13.32 -16.65
CA LEU A 103 4.99 14.12 -15.44
C LEU A 103 6.09 15.19 -15.21
N ASN A 104 7.04 15.32 -16.14
CA ASN A 104 8.26 16.12 -16.05
C ASN A 104 9.02 15.80 -14.75
N ILE A 105 9.04 14.51 -14.39
CA ILE A 105 9.74 14.00 -13.20
C ILE A 105 11.15 13.60 -13.63
N THR A 106 12.12 14.37 -13.14
CA THR A 106 13.55 14.15 -13.44
C THR A 106 14.15 13.01 -12.61
N LYS A 107 13.73 12.87 -11.35
CA LYS A 107 14.20 11.81 -10.45
C LYS A 107 13.32 10.57 -10.58
N LYS A 108 13.83 9.53 -11.24
CA LYS A 108 13.14 8.26 -11.44
C LYS A 108 13.85 7.16 -10.66
N LEU A 109 13.07 6.32 -9.98
CA LEU A 109 13.55 5.14 -9.27
C LEU A 109 12.85 3.92 -9.88
N GLU A 110 13.60 2.85 -10.08
CA GLU A 110 13.07 1.59 -10.61
C GLU A 110 13.20 0.50 -9.56
N MET A 111 12.12 -0.26 -9.37
CA MET A 111 12.13 -1.43 -8.49
C MET A 111 13.00 -2.52 -9.10
N GLN A 112 14.09 -2.87 -8.43
CA GLN A 112 14.95 -3.95 -8.87
C GLN A 112 14.42 -5.32 -8.39
N PRO A 113 14.63 -6.40 -9.16
CA PRO A 113 14.38 -7.75 -8.70
C PRO A 113 15.11 -8.06 -7.39
N LEU A 114 14.53 -8.93 -6.57
CA LEU A 114 15.19 -9.41 -5.35
C LEU A 114 16.45 -10.19 -5.70
N THR A 115 17.54 -9.88 -5.01
CA THR A 115 18.75 -10.71 -5.04
C THR A 115 18.52 -12.05 -4.33
N GLU A 116 19.33 -13.07 -4.63
CA GLU A 116 19.20 -14.37 -3.98
C GLU A 116 19.34 -14.30 -2.45
N ALA A 117 20.23 -13.44 -1.95
CA ALA A 117 20.37 -13.23 -0.51
C ALA A 117 19.09 -12.63 0.11
N GLN A 118 18.48 -11.64 -0.56
CA GLN A 118 17.20 -11.06 -0.13
C GLN A 118 16.06 -12.08 -0.21
N MET A 119 16.02 -12.93 -1.25
CA MET A 119 15.04 -14.01 -1.36
C MET A 119 15.15 -14.99 -0.18
N ARG A 120 16.38 -15.42 0.17
CA ARG A 120 16.61 -16.30 1.33
C ARG A 120 16.18 -15.64 2.63
N GLN A 121 16.55 -14.38 2.85
CA GLN A 121 16.15 -13.62 4.03
C GLN A 121 14.62 -13.50 4.12
N PHE A 122 13.96 -13.21 3.00
CA PHE A 122 12.50 -13.11 2.92
C PHE A 122 11.82 -14.42 3.30
N VAL A 123 12.27 -15.54 2.71
CA VAL A 123 11.70 -16.88 2.99
C VAL A 123 11.90 -17.25 4.46
N CYS A 124 13.09 -17.08 5.01
CA CYS A 124 13.37 -17.44 6.40
C CYS A 124 12.66 -16.52 7.40
N ALA A 125 12.39 -15.25 7.05
CA ALA A 125 11.57 -14.37 7.86
C ALA A 125 10.09 -14.79 7.86
N TYR A 126 9.56 -15.22 6.70
CA TYR A 126 8.15 -15.60 6.57
C TYR A 126 7.86 -17.04 7.04
N LEU A 127 8.85 -17.92 6.96
CA LEU A 127 8.78 -19.33 7.41
C LEU A 127 9.97 -19.65 8.33
N PRO A 128 9.97 -19.20 9.61
CA PRO A 128 11.12 -19.36 10.49
C PRO A 128 11.56 -20.81 10.73
N GLN A 129 10.61 -21.75 10.69
CA GLN A 129 10.88 -23.17 10.96
C GLN A 129 11.09 -24.00 9.69
N GLN A 130 10.43 -23.63 8.58
CA GLN A 130 10.40 -24.43 7.35
C GLN A 130 11.09 -23.74 6.14
N GLY A 131 11.58 -22.50 6.31
CA GLY A 131 12.15 -21.71 5.22
C GLY A 131 13.35 -22.37 4.56
N GLU A 132 14.28 -22.92 5.35
CA GLU A 132 15.43 -23.67 4.82
C GLU A 132 15.02 -24.92 4.04
N GLN A 133 13.96 -25.62 4.48
CA GLN A 133 13.43 -26.76 3.75
C GLN A 133 12.86 -26.32 2.40
N MET A 134 12.12 -25.22 2.37
CA MET A 134 11.56 -24.65 1.14
C MET A 134 12.67 -24.23 0.17
N LEU A 135 13.70 -23.52 0.65
CA LEU A 135 14.84 -23.09 -0.16
C LEU A 135 15.58 -24.28 -0.77
N LYS A 136 15.78 -25.36 0.00
CA LYS A 136 16.39 -26.60 -0.50
C LYS A 136 15.56 -27.27 -1.59
N GLN A 137 14.23 -27.32 -1.43
CA GLN A 137 13.34 -27.91 -2.43
C GLN A 137 13.27 -27.07 -3.72
N LEU A 138 13.35 -25.73 -3.62
CA LEU A 138 13.37 -24.85 -4.80
C LEU A 138 14.69 -24.96 -5.56
N GLY A 139 15.82 -25.04 -4.85
CA GLY A 139 17.14 -25.11 -5.48
C GLY A 139 17.33 -24.01 -6.54
N SER A 140 17.72 -24.39 -7.76
CA SER A 140 17.93 -23.44 -8.88
C SER A 140 16.66 -22.72 -9.33
N ARG A 141 15.48 -23.30 -9.08
CA ARG A 141 14.19 -22.71 -9.45
C ARG A 141 13.90 -21.45 -8.65
N LEU A 142 14.55 -21.20 -7.52
CA LEU A 142 14.28 -20.01 -6.68
C LEU A 142 14.31 -18.70 -7.48
N ARG A 143 15.23 -18.55 -8.43
CA ARG A 143 15.30 -17.36 -9.30
C ARG A 143 14.13 -17.26 -10.27
N GLU A 144 13.68 -18.38 -10.84
CA GLU A 144 12.53 -18.40 -11.77
C GLU A 144 11.22 -17.97 -11.11
N PHE A 145 11.07 -18.17 -9.80
CA PHE A 145 9.82 -17.93 -9.08
C PHE A 145 9.86 -16.76 -8.08
N GLY A 146 11.04 -16.36 -7.59
CA GLY A 146 11.17 -15.54 -6.38
C GLY A 146 11.60 -14.10 -6.56
N GLU A 147 11.89 -13.67 -7.80
CA GLU A 147 12.45 -12.35 -8.08
C GLU A 147 11.52 -11.19 -7.69
N THR A 148 10.21 -11.43 -7.57
CA THR A 148 9.28 -10.44 -7.02
C THR A 148 8.80 -10.86 -5.62
N PRO A 149 8.73 -9.92 -4.66
CA PRO A 149 8.27 -10.21 -3.31
C PRO A 149 6.89 -10.89 -3.24
N LEU A 150 5.98 -10.51 -4.15
CA LEU A 150 4.62 -11.07 -4.18
C LEU A 150 4.60 -12.55 -4.56
N LEU A 151 5.35 -12.95 -5.60
CA LEU A 151 5.44 -14.36 -6.00
C LEU A 151 6.09 -15.20 -4.91
N LEU A 152 7.17 -14.68 -4.29
CA LEU A 152 7.87 -15.36 -3.21
C LEU A 152 6.97 -15.54 -1.97
N TRP A 153 6.14 -14.55 -1.67
CA TRP A 153 5.13 -14.63 -0.61
C TRP A 153 4.04 -15.66 -0.90
N MET A 154 3.53 -15.73 -2.14
CA MET A 154 2.55 -16.75 -2.53
C MET A 154 3.12 -18.16 -2.40
N LEU A 155 4.37 -18.35 -2.84
CA LEU A 155 5.09 -19.61 -2.66
C LEU A 155 5.19 -20.01 -1.19
N CYS A 156 5.60 -19.09 -0.31
CA CYS A 156 5.68 -19.36 1.13
C CYS A 156 4.31 -19.76 1.71
N SER A 157 3.25 -19.06 1.30
CA SER A 157 1.89 -19.30 1.76
C SER A 157 1.35 -20.67 1.32
N VAL A 158 1.60 -21.06 0.07
CA VAL A 158 1.21 -22.36 -0.46
C VAL A 158 2.02 -23.47 0.19
N PHE A 159 3.34 -23.31 0.31
CA PHE A 159 4.22 -24.29 0.94
C PHE A 159 3.78 -24.64 2.37
N ALA A 160 3.49 -23.62 3.19
CA ALA A 160 3.01 -23.81 4.55
C ALA A 160 1.63 -24.49 4.63
N SER A 161 0.78 -24.30 3.62
CA SER A 161 -0.57 -24.86 3.58
C SER A 161 -0.62 -26.24 2.90
N ASN A 162 0.42 -26.60 2.15
CA ASN A 162 0.50 -27.81 1.34
C ASN A 162 1.53 -28.81 1.91
N SER A 163 1.50 -29.03 3.22
CA SER A 163 2.35 -30.01 3.92
C SER A 163 3.85 -29.89 3.56
N ASN A 164 4.35 -28.67 3.41
CA ASN A 164 5.75 -28.37 3.06
C ASN A 164 6.19 -28.99 1.71
N GLN A 165 5.30 -29.01 0.72
CA GLN A 165 5.59 -29.41 -0.65
C GLN A 165 5.48 -28.23 -1.63
N ILE A 166 6.48 -28.10 -2.50
CA ILE A 166 6.54 -27.03 -3.49
C ILE A 166 5.76 -27.43 -4.76
N PRO A 167 4.85 -26.58 -5.26
CA PRO A 167 4.15 -26.85 -6.50
C PRO A 167 5.09 -27.01 -7.70
N ALA A 168 4.69 -27.85 -8.65
CA ALA A 168 5.49 -28.18 -9.82
C ALA A 168 5.77 -26.99 -10.75
N ASN A 169 4.85 -26.01 -10.81
CA ASN A 169 4.94 -24.84 -11.70
C ASN A 169 4.18 -23.64 -11.14
N LEU A 170 4.35 -22.48 -11.77
CA LEU A 170 3.83 -21.21 -11.26
C LEU A 170 2.30 -21.17 -11.34
N GLY A 171 1.71 -21.74 -12.38
CA GLY A 171 0.26 -21.86 -12.52
C GLY A 171 -0.38 -22.62 -11.35
N SER A 172 0.31 -23.64 -10.84
CA SER A 172 -0.13 -24.42 -9.68
C SER A 172 0.01 -23.61 -8.39
N VAL A 173 1.05 -22.78 -8.26
CA VAL A 173 1.19 -21.83 -7.13
C VAL A 173 0.00 -20.87 -7.12
N PHE A 174 -0.33 -20.26 -8.26
CA PHE A 174 -1.47 -19.33 -8.35
C PHE A 174 -2.79 -20.01 -7.97
N ARG A 175 -3.07 -21.19 -8.54
CA ARG A 175 -4.30 -21.93 -8.25
C ARG A 175 -4.41 -22.32 -6.77
N GLN A 176 -3.37 -22.89 -6.20
CA GLN A 176 -3.40 -23.29 -4.80
C GLN A 176 -3.44 -22.07 -3.87
N PHE A 177 -2.75 -21.00 -4.23
CA PHE A 177 -2.78 -19.75 -3.48
C PHE A 177 -4.19 -19.18 -3.42
N THR A 178 -4.93 -19.11 -4.55
CA THR A 178 -6.32 -18.63 -4.53
C THR A 178 -7.23 -19.53 -3.70
N GLU A 179 -7.05 -20.85 -3.75
CA GLU A 179 -7.79 -21.79 -2.89
C GLU A 179 -7.50 -21.59 -1.40
N VAL A 180 -6.23 -21.37 -1.02
CA VAL A 180 -5.82 -21.06 0.36
C VAL A 180 -6.39 -19.71 0.80
N TYR A 181 -6.32 -18.70 -0.05
CA TYR A 181 -6.76 -17.35 0.26
C TYR A 181 -8.28 -17.26 0.39
N ASP A 182 -9.04 -17.93 -0.49
CA ASP A 182 -10.50 -18.02 -0.40
C ASP A 182 -10.94 -18.71 0.90
N LYS A 183 -10.27 -19.79 1.30
CA LYS A 183 -10.51 -20.44 2.60
C LYS A 183 -10.23 -19.49 3.77
N LYS A 184 -9.12 -18.75 3.74
CA LYS A 184 -8.77 -17.77 4.78
C LYS A 184 -9.76 -16.61 4.85
N ILE A 185 -10.20 -16.07 3.71
CA ILE A 185 -11.23 -15.02 3.66
C ILE A 185 -12.55 -15.56 4.21
N LYS A 186 -12.99 -16.74 3.77
CA LYS A 186 -14.25 -17.34 4.28
C LYS A 186 -14.23 -17.55 5.78
N VAL A 187 -13.09 -17.98 6.34
CA VAL A 187 -12.90 -18.10 7.79
C VAL A 187 -12.92 -16.72 8.47
N ALA A 188 -12.24 -15.71 7.91
CA ALA A 188 -12.24 -14.35 8.45
C ALA A 188 -13.63 -13.69 8.41
N THR A 189 -14.38 -13.87 7.33
CA THR A 189 -15.76 -13.41 7.16
C THR A 189 -16.71 -14.16 8.11
N ALA A 190 -16.55 -15.47 8.28
CA ALA A 190 -17.32 -16.25 9.25
C ALA A 190 -17.02 -15.83 10.70
N MET A 191 -15.76 -15.51 11.02
CA MET A 191 -15.37 -14.96 12.32
C MET A 191 -15.94 -13.54 12.54
N MET A 192 -15.91 -12.67 11.53
CA MET A 192 -16.53 -11.33 11.61
C MET A 192 -18.06 -11.40 11.78
N ASN A 193 -18.73 -12.34 11.10
CA ASN A 193 -20.17 -12.57 11.28
C ASN A 193 -20.50 -13.08 12.68
N ASN A 194 -19.69 -13.97 13.25
CA ASN A 194 -19.88 -14.44 14.62
C ASN A 194 -19.61 -13.34 15.66
N ILE A 195 -18.63 -12.46 15.45
CA ILE A 195 -18.37 -11.32 16.35
C ILE A 195 -19.51 -10.29 16.32
N CYS A 196 -20.13 -10.05 15.16
CA CYS A 196 -21.29 -9.15 15.02
C CYS A 196 -22.54 -9.67 15.76
N VAL A 197 -22.72 -11.00 15.85
CA VAL A 197 -23.79 -11.61 16.65
C VAL A 197 -23.53 -11.43 18.15
N TYR A 198 -22.28 -11.52 18.61
CA TYR A 198 -21.94 -11.29 20.03
C TYR A 198 -22.01 -9.82 20.46
N SER A 199 -21.74 -8.83 19.58
CA SER A 199 -21.98 -7.42 19.90
C SER A 199 -23.46 -7.06 19.98
N THR A 200 -24.32 -7.78 19.24
CA THR A 200 -25.77 -7.58 19.25
C THR A 200 -26.45 -8.25 20.46
N MET A 201 -25.92 -9.37 20.96
CA MET A 201 -26.44 -9.99 22.21
C MET A 201 -25.98 -9.27 23.48
N ARG A 202 -24.83 -8.57 23.47
CA ARG A 202 -24.35 -7.82 24.65
C ARG A 202 -25.09 -6.50 24.89
N SER A 203 -25.76 -5.94 23.88
CA SER A 203 -26.60 -4.74 24.02
C SER A 203 -28.00 -5.02 24.55
N GLN A 204 -28.49 -6.27 24.49
CA GLN A 204 -29.83 -6.62 24.99
C GLN A 204 -29.88 -7.09 26.46
N LEU A 205 -28.73 -7.28 27.13
CA LEU A 205 -28.67 -7.71 28.54
C LEU A 205 -28.18 -6.66 29.53
N LYS A 206 -28.26 -5.37 29.18
CA LYS A 206 -28.08 -4.27 30.13
C LYS A 206 -29.29 -3.33 30.12
N ASN A 207 -30.35 -3.76 30.81
CA ASN A 207 -31.31 -2.82 31.35
C ASN A 207 -31.77 -3.24 32.76
N PRO A 208 -31.09 -2.77 33.82
CA PRO A 208 -31.68 -2.67 35.14
C PRO A 208 -31.86 -1.18 35.47
N TYR A 209 -33.06 -0.65 35.22
CA TYR A 209 -33.52 0.55 35.93
C TYR A 209 -34.59 0.12 36.95
N TYR A 210 -34.28 0.42 38.21
CA TYR A 210 -35.15 0.37 39.38
C TYR A 210 -36.25 1.45 39.32
N LEU A 211 -37.34 1.21 40.07
CA LEU A 211 -38.34 2.09 40.72
C LEU A 211 -39.72 1.42 40.57
N THR A 212 -40.46 1.02 41.60
CA THR A 212 -40.57 1.42 43.02
C THR A 212 -40.59 0.23 43.97
#